data_AF-A0A538RUQ6-F1
#
_entry.id   AF-A0A538RUQ6-F1
#
_cell.length_a   1.000
_cell.length_b   1.000
_cell.length_c   1.000
_cell.angle_alpha   90.00
_cell.angle_beta   90.00
_cell.angle_gamma   90.00
#
_symmetry.space_group_name_H-M   'P 1'
#
loop_
_entity.id
_entity.type
_entity.pdbx_description
1 polymer ?
#
loop_
_entity_poly.entity_id
_entity_poly.type
_entity_poly.pdbx_seq_one_letter_code
_entity_poly.pdbx_strand_id
1 'polypeptide(L)'
;MQDRLRHVGPAESIIEEEARRFFKAWSRRSHGPIIARLTHDLEAKRRAIVQQLLDRLNGRLSSEDRAYVEGAFRLLQNQFLHGPISALTEETHETGSHTLLDALRKLFGLGE
;
A
#
# COMPACT_ATOMS: atom_id res chain seq x y z
N MET A 1 30.89 23.18 -33.57
CA MET A 1 30.62 21.75 -33.28
C MET A 1 31.14 21.37 -31.89
N GLN A 2 32.43 21.61 -31.58
CA GLN A 2 33.03 21.32 -30.27
C GLN A 2 32.35 22.03 -29.09
N ASP A 3 31.83 23.26 -29.22
CA ASP A 3 31.02 23.93 -28.18
C ASP A 3 29.74 23.21 -27.79
N ARG A 4 29.03 22.64 -28.77
CA ARG A 4 27.76 21.95 -28.49
C ARG A 4 27.96 20.64 -27.74
N LEU A 5 29.06 19.94 -28.00
CA LEU A 5 29.38 18.65 -27.35
C LEU A 5 29.69 18.79 -25.85
N ARG A 6 30.21 19.96 -25.42
CA ARG A 6 30.53 20.26 -24.01
C ARG A 6 29.29 20.31 -23.13
N HIS A 7 28.15 20.67 -23.73
CA HIS A 7 26.87 20.80 -23.05
C HIS A 7 26.08 19.50 -22.98
N VAL A 8 26.51 18.45 -23.69
CA VAL A 8 25.80 17.15 -23.74
C VAL A 8 25.82 16.45 -22.39
N GLY A 9 27.00 16.21 -21.80
CA GLY A 9 27.10 15.54 -20.49
C GLY A 9 26.34 16.24 -19.35
N PRO A 10 26.44 17.58 -19.21
CA PRO A 10 25.62 18.32 -18.27
C PRO A 10 24.12 18.21 -18.55
N ALA A 11 23.71 18.25 -19.83
CA ALA A 11 22.30 18.09 -20.20
C ALA A 11 21.77 16.68 -19.89
N GLU A 12 22.54 15.64 -20.15
CA GLU A 12 22.20 14.25 -19.80
C GLU A 12 22.07 14.08 -18.28
N SER A 13 22.98 14.68 -17.51
CA SER A 13 22.92 14.65 -16.04
C SER A 13 21.64 15.29 -15.50
N ILE A 14 21.22 16.42 -16.08
CA ILE A 14 19.96 17.10 -15.74
C ILE A 14 18.77 16.22 -16.11
N ILE A 15 18.77 15.61 -17.28
CA ILE A 15 17.70 14.71 -17.73
C ILE A 15 17.58 13.49 -16.81
N GLU A 16 18.68 12.88 -16.42
CA GLU A 16 18.67 11.74 -15.48
C GLU A 16 18.16 12.14 -14.09
N GLU A 17 18.54 13.31 -13.59
CA GLU A 17 18.02 13.82 -12.32
C GLU A 17 16.52 14.09 -12.37
N GLU A 18 16.04 14.75 -13.43
CA GLU A 18 14.61 15.04 -13.60
C GLU A 18 13.79 13.78 -13.88
N ALA A 19 14.33 12.81 -14.63
CA ALA A 19 13.71 11.51 -14.81
C ALA A 19 13.56 10.76 -13.48
N ARG A 20 14.62 10.73 -12.64
CA ARG A 20 14.56 10.12 -11.29
C ARG A 20 13.51 10.80 -10.41
N ARG A 21 13.46 12.15 -10.42
CA ARG A 21 12.44 12.92 -9.67
C ARG A 21 11.03 12.61 -10.15
N PHE A 22 10.82 12.55 -11.47
CA PHE A 22 9.53 12.23 -12.07
C PHE A 22 9.05 10.82 -11.69
N PHE A 23 9.88 9.79 -11.86
CA PHE A 23 9.51 8.41 -11.51
C PHE A 23 9.19 8.25 -10.02
N LYS A 24 9.93 8.95 -9.13
CA LYS A 24 9.64 8.99 -7.70
C LYS A 24 8.27 9.62 -7.39
N ALA A 25 7.95 10.74 -8.04
CA ALA A 25 6.66 11.41 -7.88
C ALA A 25 5.50 10.60 -8.47
N TRP A 26 5.73 9.91 -9.60
CA TRP A 26 4.77 9.02 -10.23
C TRP A 26 4.46 7.80 -9.37
N SER A 27 5.49 7.12 -8.85
CA SER A 27 5.35 5.94 -7.99
C SER A 27 4.50 6.22 -6.74
N ARG A 28 4.74 7.37 -6.09
CA ARG A 28 3.93 7.86 -4.96
C ARG A 28 2.45 8.01 -5.30
N ARG A 29 2.10 8.46 -6.52
CA ARG A 29 0.71 8.60 -6.95
C ARG A 29 0.05 7.25 -7.28
N SER A 30 0.83 6.27 -7.73
CA SER A 30 0.32 4.92 -8.06
C SER A 30 0.01 4.03 -6.85
N HIS A 31 0.61 4.27 -5.67
CA HIS A 31 0.35 3.42 -4.49
C HIS A 31 -1.00 3.68 -3.81
N GLY A 32 -1.57 4.89 -3.95
CA GLY A 32 -2.85 5.24 -3.31
C GLY A 32 -4.00 4.28 -3.63
N PRO A 33 -4.26 3.97 -4.91
CA PRO A 33 -5.27 2.97 -5.30
C PRO A 33 -5.01 1.56 -4.74
N ILE A 34 -3.74 1.15 -4.68
CA ILE A 34 -3.33 -0.16 -4.13
C ILE A 34 -3.62 -0.23 -2.63
N ILE A 35 -3.23 0.79 -1.86
CA ILE A 35 -3.50 0.88 -0.42
C ILE A 35 -5.00 0.90 -0.16
N ALA A 36 -5.77 1.67 -0.95
CA ALA A 36 -7.22 1.75 -0.82
C ALA A 36 -7.88 0.38 -1.04
N ARG A 37 -7.46 -0.35 -2.08
CA ARG A 37 -8.00 -1.67 -2.37
C ARG A 37 -7.62 -2.70 -1.30
N LEU A 38 -6.36 -2.72 -0.87
CA LEU A 38 -5.90 -3.59 0.21
C LEU A 38 -6.71 -3.36 1.51
N THR A 39 -6.88 -2.09 1.88
CA THR A 39 -7.67 -1.70 3.06
C THR A 39 -9.12 -2.16 2.94
N HIS A 40 -9.71 -2.00 1.76
CA HIS A 40 -11.09 -2.42 1.49
C HIS A 40 -11.26 -3.94 1.63
N ASP A 41 -10.37 -4.72 1.02
CA ASP A 41 -10.46 -6.18 0.99
C ASP A 41 -10.27 -6.77 2.40
N LEU A 42 -9.33 -6.24 3.19
CA LEU A 42 -9.14 -6.64 4.59
C LEU A 42 -10.34 -6.25 5.46
N GLU A 43 -10.90 -5.07 5.26
CA GLU A 43 -12.09 -4.62 5.98
C GLU A 43 -13.31 -5.51 5.66
N ALA A 44 -13.50 -5.88 4.41
CA ALA A 44 -14.57 -6.79 4.00
C ALA A 44 -14.44 -8.17 4.67
N LYS A 45 -13.23 -8.74 4.68
CA LYS A 45 -12.95 -10.01 5.36
C LYS A 45 -13.17 -9.92 6.87
N ARG A 46 -12.66 -8.85 7.51
CA ARG A 46 -12.86 -8.59 8.94
C ARG A 46 -14.35 -8.54 9.28
N ARG A 47 -15.14 -7.77 8.54
CA ARG A 47 -16.59 -7.65 8.76
C ARG A 47 -17.30 -9.00 8.62
N ALA A 48 -16.98 -9.79 7.60
CA ALA A 48 -17.58 -11.12 7.43
C ALA A 48 -17.28 -12.05 8.61
N ILE A 49 -16.02 -12.10 9.07
CA ILE A 49 -15.61 -12.94 10.20
C ILE A 49 -16.29 -12.48 11.50
N VAL A 50 -16.29 -11.18 11.77
CA VAL A 50 -16.92 -10.63 12.97
C VAL A 50 -18.42 -10.88 12.96
N GLN A 51 -19.09 -10.66 11.82
CA GLN A 51 -20.52 -10.93 11.69
C GLN A 51 -20.84 -12.40 11.98
N GLN A 52 -20.11 -13.35 11.37
CA GLN A 52 -20.29 -14.78 11.63
C GLN A 52 -20.10 -15.14 13.12
N LEU A 53 -19.10 -14.54 13.77
CA LEU A 53 -18.86 -14.73 15.20
C LEU A 53 -20.01 -14.18 16.05
N LEU A 54 -20.48 -12.96 15.75
CA LEU A 54 -21.56 -12.30 16.48
C LEU A 54 -22.90 -13.01 16.29
N ASP A 55 -23.18 -13.53 15.09
CA ASP A 55 -24.37 -14.33 14.79
C ASP A 55 -24.38 -15.62 15.60
N ARG A 56 -23.23 -16.31 15.68
CA ARG A 56 -23.07 -17.53 16.49
C ARG A 56 -23.22 -17.27 17.99
N LEU A 57 -22.86 -16.09 18.45
CA LEU A 57 -22.94 -15.67 19.86
C LEU A 57 -24.17 -14.80 20.15
N ASN A 58 -25.15 -14.76 19.24
CA ASN A 58 -26.30 -13.90 19.39
C ASN A 58 -27.07 -14.19 20.69
N GLY A 59 -27.42 -13.13 21.43
CA GLY A 59 -28.08 -13.22 22.73
C GLY A 59 -27.17 -13.64 23.91
N ARG A 60 -25.90 -13.97 23.67
CA ARG A 60 -24.93 -14.36 24.71
C ARG A 60 -23.96 -13.25 25.11
N LEU A 61 -23.88 -12.19 24.31
CA LEU A 61 -22.98 -11.06 24.50
C LEU A 61 -23.77 -9.79 24.79
N SER A 62 -23.28 -8.98 25.73
CA SER A 62 -23.77 -7.62 25.92
C SER A 62 -23.40 -6.71 24.73
N SER A 63 -23.97 -5.51 24.67
CA SER A 63 -23.56 -4.50 23.68
C SER A 63 -22.09 -4.09 23.85
N GLU A 64 -21.60 -4.08 25.09
CA GLU A 64 -20.20 -3.75 25.40
C GLU A 64 -19.25 -4.84 24.91
N ASP A 65 -19.57 -6.11 25.15
CA ASP A 65 -18.78 -7.25 24.65
C ASP A 65 -18.70 -7.25 23.12
N ARG A 66 -19.82 -6.94 22.45
CA ARG A 66 -19.87 -6.81 20.99
C ARG A 66 -18.93 -5.72 20.47
N ALA A 67 -18.97 -4.55 21.09
CA ALA A 67 -18.09 -3.43 20.73
C ALA A 67 -16.61 -3.75 20.99
N TYR A 68 -16.32 -4.46 22.09
CA TYR A 68 -14.97 -4.91 22.42
C TYR A 68 -14.43 -5.89 21.37
N VAL A 69 -15.21 -6.90 20.99
CA VAL A 69 -14.85 -7.87 19.93
C VAL A 69 -14.57 -7.13 18.62
N GLU A 70 -15.47 -6.26 18.17
CA GLU A 70 -15.25 -5.45 16.97
C GLU A 70 -13.96 -4.62 17.05
N GLY A 71 -13.71 -3.99 18.21
CA GLY A 71 -12.51 -3.21 18.48
C GLY A 71 -11.24 -4.05 18.37
N ALA A 72 -11.22 -5.25 18.95
CA ALA A 72 -10.10 -6.17 18.87
C ALA A 72 -9.77 -6.57 17.43
N PHE A 73 -10.79 -6.87 16.62
CA PHE A 73 -10.59 -7.19 15.21
C PHE A 73 -10.15 -5.98 14.36
N ARG A 74 -10.59 -4.75 14.71
CA ARG A 74 -10.07 -3.51 14.09
C ARG A 74 -8.58 -3.30 14.44
N LEU A 75 -8.19 -3.54 15.69
CA LEU A 75 -6.79 -3.47 16.11
C LEU A 75 -5.93 -4.48 15.35
N LEU A 76 -6.41 -5.72 15.22
CA LEU A 76 -5.75 -6.76 14.43
C LEU A 76 -5.56 -6.31 12.98
N GLN A 77 -6.64 -5.86 12.33
CA GLN A 77 -6.57 -5.34 10.96
C GLN A 77 -5.53 -4.22 10.81
N ASN A 78 -5.48 -3.27 11.74
CA ASN A 78 -4.50 -2.17 11.70
C ASN A 78 -3.06 -2.68 11.82
N GLN A 79 -2.80 -3.66 12.69
CA GLN A 79 -1.49 -4.30 12.82
C GLN A 79 -1.06 -5.00 11.52
N PHE A 80 -2.01 -5.69 10.86
CA PHE A 80 -1.76 -6.34 9.57
C PHE A 80 -1.53 -5.33 8.43
N LEU A 81 -2.24 -4.19 8.42
CA LEU A 81 -2.11 -3.17 7.38
C LEU A 81 -0.84 -2.33 7.50
N HIS A 82 -0.31 -2.14 8.71
CA HIS A 82 0.87 -1.31 8.92
C HIS A 82 2.07 -1.80 8.10
N GLY A 83 2.40 -3.09 8.13
CA GLY A 83 3.55 -3.64 7.40
C GLY A 83 3.50 -3.38 5.89
N PRO A 84 2.44 -3.83 5.18
CA PRO A 84 2.29 -3.61 3.74
C PRO A 84 2.24 -2.13 3.34
N ILE A 85 1.57 -1.28 4.11
CA ILE A 85 1.48 0.17 3.81
C ILE A 85 2.84 0.84 3.99
N SER A 86 3.57 0.51 5.05
CA SER A 86 4.93 1.03 5.27
C SER A 86 5.87 0.58 4.17
N ALA A 87 5.83 -0.70 3.78
CA ALA A 87 6.63 -1.23 2.68
C ALA A 87 6.37 -0.50 1.34
N LEU A 88 5.09 -0.25 1.00
CA LEU A 88 4.72 0.53 -0.19
C LEU A 88 5.20 1.98 -0.14
N THR A 89 5.26 2.57 1.06
CA THR A 89 5.71 3.95 1.24
C THR A 89 7.24 4.03 1.12
N GLU A 90 7.96 3.06 1.69
CA GLU A 90 9.43 2.94 1.65
C GLU A 90 9.96 2.61 0.25
N GLU A 91 9.25 1.79 -0.55
CA GLU A 91 9.63 1.44 -1.93
C GLU A 91 9.78 2.67 -2.85
N THR A 92 9.08 3.77 -2.55
CA THR A 92 9.24 5.05 -3.27
C THR A 92 10.62 5.69 -3.10
N HIS A 93 11.45 5.18 -2.20
CA HIS A 93 12.79 5.69 -1.91
C HIS A 93 13.91 4.88 -2.58
N GLU A 94 13.67 3.64 -3.00
CA GLU A 94 14.68 2.79 -3.65
C GLU A 94 14.59 2.82 -5.19
N THR A 95 15.72 3.09 -5.84
CA THR A 95 15.81 3.15 -7.30
C THR A 95 15.96 1.73 -7.84
N GLY A 96 14.84 1.03 -8.11
CA GLY A 96 14.87 -0.25 -8.82
C GLY A 96 13.82 -1.30 -8.46
N SER A 97 12.96 -1.06 -7.46
CA SER A 97 11.99 -2.09 -7.03
C SER A 97 10.65 -1.96 -7.77
N HIS A 98 10.58 -2.49 -8.99
CA HIS A 98 9.28 -2.90 -9.54
C HIS A 98 8.83 -4.26 -8.95
N THR A 99 9.76 -4.99 -8.32
CA THR A 99 9.58 -6.36 -7.85
C THR A 99 8.75 -6.48 -6.57
N LEU A 100 8.91 -5.59 -5.58
CA LEU A 100 8.09 -5.63 -4.37
C LEU A 100 6.66 -5.16 -4.65
N LEU A 101 6.47 -4.13 -5.47
CA LEU A 101 5.15 -3.71 -5.94
C LEU A 101 4.41 -4.84 -6.66
N ASP A 102 5.07 -5.52 -7.59
CA ASP A 102 4.48 -6.66 -8.33
C ASP A 102 4.20 -7.85 -7.41
N ALA A 103 5.06 -8.09 -6.42
CA ALA A 103 4.85 -9.13 -5.41
C ALA A 103 3.66 -8.79 -4.50
N LEU A 104 3.51 -7.54 -4.06
CA LEU A 104 2.37 -7.08 -3.26
C LEU A 104 1.08 -7.13 -4.07
N ARG A 105 1.12 -6.75 -5.35
CA ARG A 105 -0.01 -6.88 -6.27
C ARG A 105 -0.44 -8.34 -6.40
N LYS A 106 0.49 -9.27 -6.59
CA LYS A 106 0.20 -10.72 -6.61
C LYS A 106 -0.31 -11.24 -5.26
N LEU A 107 0.35 -10.91 -4.16
CA LEU A 107 0.01 -11.40 -2.82
C LEU A 107 -1.40 -10.99 -2.40
N PHE A 108 -1.82 -9.79 -2.81
CA PHE A 108 -3.14 -9.25 -2.49
C PHE A 108 -4.15 -9.36 -3.64
N GLY A 109 -3.82 -10.05 -4.73
CA GLY A 109 -4.73 -10.23 -5.87
C GLY A 109 -5.15 -8.91 -6.54
N LEU A 110 -4.30 -7.90 -6.47
CA LEU A 110 -4.47 -6.61 -7.12
C LEU A 110 -3.96 -6.78 -8.56
N GLY A 111 -4.87 -6.95 -9.53
CA GLY A 111 -4.52 -7.16 -10.94
C GLY A 111 -3.61 -6.07 -11.54
N GLU A 112 -3.11 -6.34 -12.74
CA GLU A 112 -2.29 -5.41 -13.55
C GLU A 112 -2.93 -4.02 -13.71
#